data_AF-X1A5P4-F1
#
_entry.id   AF-X1A5P4-F1
#
_cell.length_a   1.000
_cell.length_b   1.000
_cell.length_c   1.000
_cell.angle_alpha   90.00
_cell.angle_beta   90.00
_cell.angle_gamma   90.00
#
_symmetry.space_group_name_H-M   'P 1'
#
loop_
_entity.id
_entity.type
_entity.pdbx_description
1 polymer ?
#
loop_
_entity_poly.entity_id
_entity_poly.type
_entity_poly.pdbx_seq_one_letter_code
_entity_poly.pdbx_strand_id
1 'polypeptide(L)'
;MVKVVGIVFKKGGKVYYFNPENLDLSLGNKVIVETSKGMEFGIVESEIMDIKDDELATPLKPVLRRVTEYDKSCYERNKLREEEAFNKCLELIDKYELKMKLTEVEVAFDGSKLTFYYTSQ
;
A
#
# COMPACT_ATOMS: atom_id res chain seq x y z
N MET A 1 1.87 3.59 -27.15
CA MET A 1 1.15 2.52 -26.42
C MET A 1 2.01 2.19 -25.22
N VAL A 2 1.41 2.17 -24.04
CA VAL A 2 2.09 1.95 -22.77
C VAL A 2 1.44 0.77 -22.07
N LYS A 3 2.29 -0.07 -21.47
CA LYS A 3 1.85 -1.21 -20.68
C LYS A 3 1.42 -0.76 -19.30
N VAL A 4 0.30 -1.28 -18.82
CA VAL A 4 -0.22 -1.03 -17.48
C VAL A 4 -0.59 -2.32 -16.78
N VAL A 5 -0.44 -2.31 -15.46
CA VAL A 5 -0.92 -3.36 -14.57
C VAL A 5 -1.67 -2.72 -13.40
N GLY A 6 -2.83 -3.28 -13.07
CA GLY A 6 -3.66 -2.87 -11.95
C GLY A 6 -3.15 -3.50 -10.65
N ILE A 7 -2.95 -2.68 -9.63
CA ILE A 7 -2.43 -3.06 -8.32
C ILE A 7 -3.34 -2.54 -7.21
N VAL A 8 -3.60 -3.39 -6.22
CA VAL A 8 -4.30 -3.04 -4.98
C VAL A 8 -3.38 -3.16 -3.78
N PHE A 9 -3.53 -2.24 -2.83
CA PHE A 9 -2.75 -2.22 -1.58
C PHE A 9 -3.48 -2.85 -0.39
N LYS A 10 -4.81 -2.94 -0.49
CA LYS A 10 -5.70 -3.58 0.48
C LYS A 10 -6.73 -4.41 -0.27
N LYS A 11 -7.13 -5.54 0.30
CA LYS A 11 -8.17 -6.41 -0.29
C LYS A 11 -9.47 -5.62 -0.48
N GLY A 12 -10.02 -5.62 -1.70
CA GLY A 12 -11.21 -4.84 -2.05
C GLY A 12 -11.00 -3.32 -2.11
N GLY A 13 -9.75 -2.87 -2.07
CA GLY A 13 -9.39 -1.46 -2.21
C GLY A 13 -9.47 -0.96 -3.64
N LYS A 14 -9.19 0.33 -3.83
CA LYS A 14 -9.10 0.95 -5.15
C LYS A 14 -7.92 0.34 -5.94
N VAL A 15 -8.17 0.02 -7.21
CA VAL A 15 -7.14 -0.38 -8.17
C VAL A 15 -6.40 0.86 -8.68
N TYR A 16 -5.08 0.81 -8.63
CA TYR A 16 -4.20 1.82 -9.19
C TYR A 16 -3.36 1.21 -10.31
N TYR A 17 -3.10 1.96 -11.37
CA TYR A 17 -2.34 1.49 -12.52
C TYR A 17 -0.88 1.91 -12.43
N PHE A 18 0.01 0.96 -12.72
CA PHE A 18 1.47 1.14 -12.72
C PHE A 18 2.07 0.62 -14.02
N ASN A 19 3.26 1.09 -14.37
CA ASN A 19 4.04 0.54 -15.46
C ASN A 19 4.71 -0.77 -14.98
N PRO A 20 4.43 -1.95 -15.59
CA PRO A 20 5.10 -3.20 -15.23
C PRO A 20 6.58 -3.24 -15.66
N GLU A 21 7.05 -2.25 -16.42
CA GLU A 21 8.40 -2.21 -16.99
C GLU A 21 8.67 -3.49 -17.81
N ASN A 22 9.69 -4.25 -17.44
CA ASN A 22 10.04 -5.53 -18.07
C ASN A 22 9.61 -6.73 -17.21
N LEU A 23 8.80 -6.53 -16.17
CA LEU A 23 8.33 -7.60 -15.31
C LEU A 23 7.17 -8.31 -15.97
N ASP A 24 7.31 -9.63 -16.12
CA ASP A 24 6.15 -10.49 -16.31
C ASP A 24 5.38 -10.53 -14.98
N LEU A 25 4.08 -10.26 -14.99
CA LEU A 25 3.25 -10.18 -13.79
C LEU A 25 1.90 -10.84 -14.07
N SER A 26 1.47 -11.68 -13.14
CA SER A 26 0.17 -12.35 -13.20
C SER A 26 -0.69 -11.99 -11.99
N LEU A 27 -2.00 -12.19 -12.10
CA LEU A 27 -2.95 -12.03 -11.01
C LEU A 27 -2.46 -12.67 -9.71
N GLY A 28 -2.58 -11.93 -8.60
CA GLY A 28 -2.14 -12.35 -7.27
C GLY A 28 -0.63 -12.24 -7.02
N ASN A 29 0.18 -11.85 -8.00
CA ASN A 29 1.60 -11.56 -7.76
C ASN A 29 1.74 -10.41 -6.75
N LYS A 30 2.61 -10.61 -5.76
CA LYS A 30 2.98 -9.59 -4.77
C LYS A 30 4.15 -8.79 -5.30
N VAL A 31 4.05 -7.47 -5.26
CA VAL A 31 5.01 -6.55 -5.87
C VAL A 31 5.32 -5.37 -4.96
N ILE A 32 6.49 -4.79 -5.15
CA ILE A 32 6.85 -3.50 -4.56
C ILE A 32 6.73 -2.44 -5.66
N VAL A 33 6.04 -1.36 -5.36
CA VAL A 33 5.83 -0.23 -6.27
C VAL A 33 6.32 1.07 -5.65
N GLU A 34 6.58 2.06 -6.49
CA GLU A 34 6.86 3.42 -6.04
C GLU A 34 5.58 4.26 -6.06
N THR A 35 5.20 4.82 -4.91
CA THR A 35 4.10 5.78 -4.80
C THR A 35 4.65 7.15 -4.41
N SER A 36 3.80 8.18 -4.43
CA SER A 36 4.18 9.51 -3.91
C SER A 36 4.52 9.50 -2.41
N LYS A 37 4.17 8.44 -1.69
CA LYS A 37 4.44 8.27 -0.25
C LYS A 37 5.69 7.41 0.03
N GLY A 38 6.35 6.90 -1.01
CA GLY A 38 7.49 6.00 -0.90
C GLY A 38 7.20 4.62 -1.49
N MET A 39 7.93 3.60 -1.03
CA MET A 39 7.69 2.23 -1.45
C MET A 39 6.45 1.66 -0.80
N GLU A 40 5.67 0.88 -1.54
CA GLU A 40 4.49 0.19 -1.02
C GLU A 40 4.42 -1.25 -1.50
N PHE A 41 3.85 -2.11 -0.64
CA PHE A 41 3.57 -3.51 -0.94
C PHE A 41 2.19 -3.63 -1.59
N GLY A 42 2.14 -4.12 -2.81
CA GLY A 42 0.91 -4.28 -3.59
C GLY A 42 0.68 -5.70 -4.07
N ILE A 43 -0.55 -5.95 -4.52
CA ILE A 43 -0.99 -7.20 -5.15
C ILE A 43 -1.53 -6.89 -6.54
N VAL A 44 -1.09 -7.65 -7.53
CA VAL A 44 -1.56 -7.53 -8.92
C VAL A 44 -3.01 -8.03 -9.01
N GLU A 45 -3.91 -7.16 -9.49
CA GLU A 45 -5.35 -7.38 -9.58
C GLU A 45 -5.84 -7.35 -11.05
N SER A 46 -4.96 -7.13 -12.02
CA SER A 46 -5.27 -7.25 -13.45
C SER A 46 -4.15 -7.94 -14.22
N GLU A 47 -4.47 -8.43 -15.41
CA GLU A 47 -3.45 -8.75 -16.42
C GLU A 47 -2.77 -7.47 -16.94
N ILE A 48 -1.62 -7.62 -17.59
CA ILE A 48 -0.93 -6.51 -18.27
C ILE A 48 -1.73 -6.14 -19.52
N MET A 49 -2.02 -4.86 -19.69
CA MET A 49 -2.77 -4.32 -20.82
C MET A 49 -1.98 -3.21 -21.51
N ASP A 50 -2.15 -3.08 -22.83
CA ASP A 50 -1.64 -1.94 -23.60
C ASP A 50 -2.73 -0.87 -23.71
N ILE A 51 -2.41 0.35 -23.28
CA ILE A 51 -3.27 1.53 -23.45
C ILE A 51 -2.58 2.59 -24.30
N LYS A 52 -3.35 3.56 -24.81
CA LYS A 52 -2.76 4.68 -25.54
C LYS A 52 -2.27 5.76 -24.58
N ASP A 53 -1.23 6.49 -24.98
CA ASP A 53 -0.63 7.54 -24.13
C ASP A 53 -1.58 8.69 -23.83
N ASP A 54 -2.48 9.03 -24.76
CA ASP A 54 -3.49 10.06 -24.63
C ASP A 54 -4.60 9.71 -23.61
N GLU A 55 -4.71 8.43 -23.22
CA GLU A 55 -5.62 7.97 -22.18
C GLU A 55 -5.01 8.11 -20.77
N LEU A 56 -3.72 8.44 -20.65
CA LEU A 56 -3.04 8.64 -19.37
C LEU A 56 -3.20 10.08 -18.86
N ALA A 57 -3.97 10.25 -17.79
CA ALA A 57 -4.11 11.55 -17.12
C ALA A 57 -2.81 12.01 -16.42
N THR A 58 -1.97 11.06 -15.98
CA THR A 58 -0.70 11.34 -15.29
C THR A 58 0.34 10.28 -15.65
N PRO A 59 1.65 10.61 -15.60
CA PRO A 59 2.71 9.63 -15.78
C PRO A 59 2.58 8.47 -14.79
N LEU A 60 2.69 7.25 -15.30
CA LEU A 60 2.64 6.04 -14.48
C LEU A 60 3.92 5.90 -13.66
N LYS A 61 3.76 5.55 -12.39
CA LYS A 61 4.88 5.09 -11.57
C LYS A 61 5.24 3.63 -11.91
N PRO A 62 6.50 3.22 -11.74
CA PRO A 62 6.93 1.87 -12.08
C PRO A 62 6.58 0.86 -10.97
N VAL A 63 6.37 -0.38 -11.38
CA VAL A 63 6.55 -1.53 -10.51
C VAL A 63 8.05 -1.78 -10.36
N LEU A 64 8.56 -1.66 -9.14
CA LEU A 64 10.00 -1.73 -8.89
C LEU A 64 10.51 -3.17 -9.04
N ARG A 65 9.76 -4.14 -8.50
CA ARG A 65 10.12 -5.57 -8.50
C ARG A 65 9.03 -6.44 -7.90
N ARG A 66 9.14 -7.75 -8.12
CA ARG A 66 8.41 -8.76 -7.34
C ARG A 66 8.87 -8.75 -5.87
N VAL A 67 7.96 -9.11 -4.98
CA VAL A 67 8.22 -9.24 -3.54
C VAL A 67 9.21 -10.36 -3.26
N THR A 68 10.21 -10.07 -2.44
CA THR A 68 11.19 -11.03 -1.92
C THR A 68 10.77 -11.54 -0.54
N GLU A 69 11.46 -12.54 0.00
CA GLU A 69 11.23 -13.01 1.38
C GLU A 69 11.52 -11.93 2.43
N TYR A 70 12.49 -11.06 2.16
CA TYR A 70 12.76 -9.91 3.03
C TYR A 70 11.56 -8.97 3.09
N ASP A 71 10.95 -8.67 1.94
CA ASP A 71 9.78 -7.78 1.89
C ASP A 71 8.56 -8.37 2.57
N LYS A 72 8.34 -9.67 2.40
CA LYS A 72 7.27 -10.37 3.14
C LYS A 72 7.51 -10.22 4.64
N SER A 73 8.73 -10.47 5.09
CA SER A 73 9.10 -10.32 6.51
C SER A 73 8.90 -8.89 7.01
N CYS A 74 9.25 -7.88 6.20
CA CYS A 74 9.00 -6.47 6.51
C CYS A 74 7.50 -6.17 6.60
N TYR A 75 6.71 -6.65 5.65
CA TYR A 75 5.26 -6.47 5.62
C TYR A 75 4.58 -7.06 6.86
N GLU A 76 4.89 -8.33 7.18
CA GLU A 76 4.32 -9.00 8.36
C GLU A 76 4.73 -8.32 9.66
N ARG A 77 6.01 -7.92 9.78
CA ARG A 77 6.49 -7.16 10.94
C ARG A 77 5.75 -5.82 11.09
N ASN A 78 5.52 -5.13 9.99
CA ASN A 78 4.80 -3.86 10.00
C ASN A 78 3.34 -4.07 10.40
N LYS A 79 2.67 -5.14 9.93
CA LYS A 79 1.32 -5.51 10.35
C LYS A 79 1.19 -5.73 11.85
N LEU A 80 2.16 -6.44 12.45
CA LEU A 80 2.20 -6.63 13.91
C LEU A 80 2.38 -5.29 14.64
N ARG A 81 3.28 -4.42 14.17
CA ARG A 81 3.49 -3.08 14.75
C ARG A 81 2.25 -2.18 14.63
N GLU A 82 1.50 -2.27 13.54
CA GLU A 82 0.24 -1.56 13.35
C GLU A 82 -0.78 -1.99 14.41
N GLU A 83 -0.93 -3.28 14.66
CA GLU A 83 -1.85 -3.83 15.66
C GLU A 83 -1.46 -3.42 17.09
N GLU A 84 -0.18 -3.55 17.45
CA GLU A 84 0.34 -3.12 18.74
C GLU A 84 0.11 -1.62 18.97
N ALA A 85 0.42 -0.79 17.97
CA ALA A 85 0.23 0.65 18.03
C ALA A 85 -1.25 1.05 18.10
N PHE A 86 -2.12 0.34 17.38
CA PHE A 86 -3.56 0.57 17.41
C PHE A 86 -4.11 0.35 18.82
N ASN A 87 -3.82 -0.81 19.41
CA ASN A 87 -4.24 -1.14 20.78
C ASN A 87 -3.67 -0.14 21.78
N LYS A 88 -2.39 0.23 21.63
CA LYS A 88 -1.78 1.21 22.53
C LYS A 88 -2.44 2.59 22.43
N CYS A 89 -2.81 3.01 21.23
CA CYS A 89 -3.48 4.29 21.02
C CYS A 89 -4.89 4.28 21.63
N LEU A 90 -5.63 3.18 21.53
CA LEU A 90 -6.93 3.03 22.21
C LEU A 90 -6.82 3.17 23.73
N GLU A 91 -5.82 2.53 24.36
CA GLU A 91 -5.57 2.71 25.80
C GLU A 91 -5.33 4.17 26.18
N LEU A 92 -4.59 4.91 25.34
CA LEU A 92 -4.29 6.32 25.58
C LEU A 92 -5.51 7.20 25.37
N ILE A 93 -6.33 6.94 24.34
CA ILE A 93 -7.57 7.66 24.09
C ILE A 93 -8.51 7.55 25.30
N ASP A 94 -8.67 6.34 25.83
CA ASP A 94 -9.48 6.08 27.03
C ASP A 94 -8.90 6.77 28.27
N LYS A 95 -7.60 6.57 28.54
CA LYS A 95 -6.89 7.14 29.70
C LYS A 95 -6.99 8.67 29.76
N TYR A 96 -6.95 9.35 28.61
CA TYR A 96 -6.97 10.80 28.52
C TYR A 96 -8.35 11.36 28.13
N GLU A 97 -9.39 10.52 28.07
CA GLU A 97 -10.76 10.89 27.71
C GLU A 97 -10.84 11.72 26.41
N LEU A 98 -10.03 11.33 25.42
CA LEU A 98 -9.95 12.06 24.16
C LEU A 98 -11.22 11.82 23.34
N LYS A 99 -11.85 12.90 22.87
CA LYS A 99 -13.03 12.87 22.01
C LYS A 99 -12.70 12.52 20.56
N MET A 100 -12.14 11.33 20.36
CA MET A 100 -11.70 10.85 19.07
C MET A 100 -11.95 9.36 18.93
N LYS A 101 -12.26 8.94 17.71
CA LYS A 101 -12.40 7.54 17.33
C LYS A 101 -11.25 7.16 16.41
N LEU A 102 -10.35 6.30 16.87
CA LEU A 102 -9.30 5.73 16.05
C LEU A 102 -9.91 4.80 14.99
N THR A 103 -9.57 5.00 13.72
CA THR A 103 -10.11 4.22 12.60
C THR A 103 -9.07 3.29 12.01
N GLU A 104 -7.81 3.72 11.91
CA GLU A 104 -6.75 2.93 11.29
C GLU A 104 -5.36 3.39 11.79
N VAL A 105 -4.41 2.46 11.80
CA VAL A 105 -2.99 2.73 12.00
C VAL A 105 -2.20 2.07 10.87
N GLU A 106 -1.34 2.85 10.22
CA GLU A 106 -0.50 2.38 9.12
C GLU A 106 0.98 2.62 9.41
N VAL A 107 1.80 1.61 9.12
CA VAL A 107 3.26 1.72 9.10
C VAL A 107 3.71 1.81 7.65
N ALA A 108 4.51 2.84 7.33
CA ALA A 108 5.16 2.93 6.02
C ALA A 108 5.97 1.65 5.74
N PHE A 109 6.05 1.21 4.48
CA PHE A 109 6.64 -0.10 4.17
C PHE A 109 8.09 -0.25 4.67
N ASP A 110 8.88 0.82 4.59
CA ASP A 110 10.25 0.88 5.13
C ASP A 110 10.33 0.97 6.67
N GLY A 111 9.19 1.08 7.34
CA GLY A 111 9.06 1.19 8.79
C GLY A 111 9.40 2.56 9.36
N SER A 112 9.66 3.57 8.52
CA SER A 112 10.15 4.90 8.91
C SER A 112 9.09 5.78 9.57
N LYS A 113 7.81 5.53 9.28
CA LYS A 113 6.68 6.34 9.74
C LYS A 113 5.53 5.47 10.21
N LEU A 114 4.90 5.88 11.30
CA LEU A 114 3.65 5.33 11.84
C LEU A 114 2.59 6.44 11.78
N THR A 115 1.45 6.17 11.14
CA THR A 115 0.39 7.14 10.89
C THR A 115 -0.91 6.65 11.54
N PHE A 116 -1.54 7.51 12.34
CA PHE A 116 -2.81 7.23 13.01
C PHE A 116 -3.93 8.03 12.34
N TYR A 117 -4.97 7.34 11.90
CA TYR A 117 -6.17 7.94 11.32
C TYR A 117 -7.29 7.90 12.35
N TYR A 118 -7.96 9.03 12.55
CA TYR A 118 -9.04 9.16 13.51
C TYR A 118 -10.07 10.18 13.02
N THR A 119 -11.26 10.10 13.60
CA THR A 119 -12.32 11.09 13.42
C THR A 119 -12.65 11.73 14.77
N SER A 120 -12.92 13.04 14.77
CA SER A 120 -13.48 13.71 15.95
C SER A 120 -14.90 13.19 16.19
N GLN A 121 -15.26 12.98 17.46
CA GLN A 121 -16.65 12.77 17.90
C GLN A 121 -17.05 13.82 18.93
#